data_AF-A0A2H0J300-F1
#
_entry.id   AF-A0A2H0J300-F1
#
_cell.length_a   1.000
_cell.length_b   1.000
_cell.length_c   1.000
_cell.angle_alpha   90.00
_cell.angle_beta   90.00
_cell.angle_gamma   90.00
#
_symmetry.space_group_name_H-M   'P 1'
#
loop_
_entity.id
_entity.type
_entity.pdbx_description
1 polymer ?
#
loop_
_entity_poly.entity_id
_entity_poly.type
_entity_poly.pdbx_seq_one_letter_code
_entity_poly.pdbx_strand_id
1 'polypeptide(L)'
;MTTVAALARRQFIQKTSAALAASALPAINFAQSAAPAARTFNPQPGHWRTFELTTRVVIAKPQGTTKVWLPVPSVNTDWQQPLESSFSSNGKAQLTSDGQHGARMVYAEFAEGVAQPYVELTSRFKTQNRSMALVRQNLGAVDAAELRAEMAPTQLLPTDGIVRDTALKAVAGARTDVEKVQKLYDWIVANTYREPKTRGCGEGDIKTMLETGNLGGKCADLNALFVGLCRAAGVPARDVYGLRLVPSAFGYKELSGNPAKLQGAQHCRSEVFLKGFGWVAMDPADVAKVMRQETAQWIKTADHPLVAPVNKALFGGWEGNWVAFNTAHDITLPHSAGGKLGFFMYPVAETAAGRLDSYTPALFSYRISAREV
;
A
#
# COMPACT_ATOMS: atom_id res chain seq x y z
N MET A 1 -85.43 9.60 -26.85
CA MET A 1 -84.27 9.40 -25.94
C MET A 1 -82.99 9.29 -26.77
N THR A 2 -82.55 10.40 -27.35
CA THR A 2 -81.38 10.45 -28.26
C THR A 2 -80.77 11.86 -28.29
N THR A 3 -80.71 12.54 -27.15
CA THR A 3 -80.18 13.92 -27.06
C THR A 3 -79.37 14.22 -25.79
N VAL A 4 -79.15 13.24 -24.91
CA VAL A 4 -78.36 13.44 -23.67
C VAL A 4 -76.91 12.93 -23.79
N ALA A 5 -76.63 12.00 -24.71
CA ALA A 5 -75.27 11.42 -24.85
C ALA A 5 -74.30 12.26 -25.71
N ALA A 6 -74.79 13.21 -26.53
CA ALA A 6 -73.95 14.03 -27.40
C ALA A 6 -73.37 15.28 -26.68
N LEU A 7 -74.06 15.82 -25.67
CA LEU A 7 -73.56 16.98 -24.91
C LEU A 7 -72.46 16.61 -23.90
N ALA A 8 -72.50 15.40 -23.32
CA ALA A 8 -71.45 14.95 -22.39
C ALA A 8 -70.10 14.69 -23.08
N ARG A 9 -70.10 14.31 -24.37
CA ARG A 9 -68.87 14.02 -25.13
C ARG A 9 -68.16 15.29 -25.63
N ARG A 10 -68.89 16.39 -25.88
CA ARG A 10 -68.29 17.69 -26.27
C ARG A 10 -67.71 18.48 -25.09
N GLN A 11 -68.29 18.35 -23.89
CA GLN A 11 -67.73 19.01 -22.69
C GLN A 11 -66.46 18.33 -22.15
N PHE A 12 -66.27 17.03 -22.40
CA PHE A 12 -65.03 16.34 -22.03
C PHE A 12 -63.84 16.75 -22.92
N ILE A 13 -64.06 16.94 -24.23
CA ILE A 13 -63.00 17.32 -25.18
C ILE A 13 -62.62 18.81 -25.08
N GLN A 14 -63.55 19.71 -24.72
CA GLN A 14 -63.23 21.12 -24.48
C GLN A 14 -62.48 21.37 -23.16
N LYS A 15 -62.58 20.47 -22.16
CA LYS A 15 -61.85 20.59 -20.90
C LYS A 15 -60.52 19.82 -20.85
N THR A 16 -60.19 19.03 -21.87
CA THR A 16 -58.88 18.35 -21.98
C THR A 16 -57.88 19.06 -22.89
N SER A 17 -58.28 20.13 -23.59
CA SER A 17 -57.39 20.88 -24.50
C SER A 17 -56.70 22.10 -23.85
N ALA A 18 -56.89 22.34 -22.54
CA ALA A 18 -56.26 23.45 -21.80
C ALA A 18 -55.28 23.01 -20.70
N ALA A 19 -54.72 21.78 -20.80
CA ALA A 19 -53.73 21.27 -19.86
C ALA A 19 -52.52 20.59 -20.56
N LEU A 20 -52.19 21.02 -21.78
CA LEU A 20 -51.02 20.49 -22.53
C LEU A 20 -50.11 21.58 -23.12
N ALA A 21 -50.24 22.84 -22.67
CA ALA A 21 -49.42 23.96 -23.16
C ALA A 21 -48.49 24.54 -22.06
N ALA A 22 -47.94 23.70 -21.17
CA ALA A 22 -46.98 24.14 -20.16
C ALA A 22 -45.84 23.13 -19.87
N SER A 23 -45.59 22.17 -20.77
CA SER A 23 -44.53 21.17 -20.55
C SER A 23 -43.75 20.84 -21.83
N ALA A 24 -43.27 21.87 -22.52
CA ALA A 24 -42.28 21.74 -23.59
C ALA A 24 -41.39 22.98 -23.67
N LEU A 25 -40.76 23.34 -22.55
CA LEU A 25 -39.44 23.95 -22.62
C LEU A 25 -38.47 22.84 -22.25
N PRO A 26 -37.49 22.47 -23.10
CA PRO A 26 -36.39 21.67 -22.62
C PRO A 26 -35.76 22.49 -21.50
N ALA A 27 -35.91 22.03 -20.26
CA ALA A 27 -35.00 22.43 -19.20
C ALA A 27 -33.64 21.94 -19.69
N ILE A 28 -32.93 22.81 -20.40
CA ILE A 28 -31.48 22.74 -20.54
C ILE A 28 -31.02 22.96 -19.11
N ASN A 29 -31.05 21.88 -18.32
CA ASN A 29 -30.24 21.75 -17.15
C ASN A 29 -28.82 21.88 -17.70
N PHE A 30 -28.33 23.12 -17.74
CA PHE A 30 -26.96 23.38 -17.42
C PHE A 30 -26.79 22.79 -16.02
N ALA A 31 -26.55 21.47 -15.98
CA ALA A 31 -25.65 20.92 -15.00
C ALA A 31 -24.40 21.78 -15.21
N GLN A 32 -24.32 22.86 -14.45
CA GLN A 32 -23.05 23.43 -14.08
C GLN A 32 -22.34 22.26 -13.43
N SER A 33 -21.60 21.50 -14.24
CA SER A 33 -20.46 20.76 -13.77
C SER A 33 -19.60 21.82 -13.12
N ALA A 34 -19.87 22.07 -11.83
CA ALA A 34 -18.95 22.75 -10.95
C ALA A 34 -17.61 22.09 -11.26
N ALA A 35 -16.65 22.89 -11.72
CA ALA A 35 -15.31 22.39 -11.96
C ALA A 35 -14.96 21.54 -10.72
N PRO A 36 -14.61 20.25 -10.90
CA PRO A 36 -14.43 19.36 -9.77
C PRO A 36 -13.51 20.07 -8.80
N ALA A 37 -13.99 20.30 -7.57
CA ALA A 37 -13.22 20.98 -6.55
C ALA A 37 -11.83 20.33 -6.53
N ALA A 38 -10.78 21.16 -6.61
CA ALA A 38 -9.42 20.65 -6.67
C ALA A 38 -9.22 19.70 -5.48
N ARG A 39 -9.03 18.41 -5.76
CA ARG A 39 -8.86 17.42 -4.69
C ARG A 39 -7.58 17.80 -3.94
N THR A 40 -7.65 17.86 -2.62
CA THR A 40 -6.48 18.10 -1.79
C THR A 40 -5.95 16.76 -1.30
N PHE A 41 -4.65 16.69 -1.04
CA PHE A 41 -4.05 15.58 -0.33
C PHE A 41 -2.96 16.16 0.56
N ASN A 42 -3.25 16.29 1.85
CA ASN A 42 -2.37 16.96 2.79
C ASN A 42 -2.45 16.29 4.17
N PRO A 43 -1.93 15.05 4.31
CA PRO A 43 -1.89 14.37 5.60
C PRO A 43 -1.10 15.20 6.60
N GLN A 44 -1.69 15.47 7.77
CA GLN A 44 -1.06 16.23 8.85
C GLN A 44 -0.93 15.38 10.11
N PRO A 45 0.27 15.32 10.74
CA PRO A 45 0.47 14.59 11.99
C PRO A 45 -0.29 15.23 13.15
N GLY A 46 -0.37 14.52 14.28
CA GLY A 46 -0.95 14.99 15.54
C GLY A 46 -2.20 14.23 15.97
N HIS A 47 -2.95 13.63 15.04
CA HIS A 47 -4.11 12.81 15.35
C HIS A 47 -3.75 11.31 15.30
N TRP A 48 -3.52 10.74 16.49
CA TRP A 48 -3.32 9.30 16.67
C TRP A 48 -4.65 8.56 16.64
N ARG A 49 -4.72 7.51 15.83
CA ARG A 49 -5.87 6.61 15.70
C ARG A 49 -5.46 5.23 16.19
N THR A 50 -6.32 4.58 16.95
CA THR A 50 -6.07 3.21 17.45
C THR A 50 -6.83 2.22 16.58
N PHE A 51 -6.15 1.16 16.16
CA PHE A 51 -6.75 0.10 15.37
C PHE A 51 -6.55 -1.25 16.02
N GLU A 52 -7.49 -2.15 15.75
CA GLU A 52 -7.34 -3.59 15.94
C GLU A 52 -7.40 -4.27 14.58
N LEU A 53 -6.36 -5.03 14.23
CA LEU A 53 -6.22 -5.79 13.00
C LEU A 53 -6.30 -7.27 13.31
N THR A 54 -7.17 -8.00 12.63
CA THR A 54 -7.28 -9.46 12.71
C THR A 54 -6.86 -10.09 11.39
N THR A 55 -5.93 -11.03 11.45
CA THR A 55 -5.51 -11.90 10.33
C THR A 55 -5.77 -13.34 10.69
N ARG A 56 -6.64 -14.02 9.93
CA ARG A 56 -6.96 -15.44 10.11
C ARG A 56 -6.57 -16.24 8.88
N VAL A 57 -5.75 -17.27 9.07
CA VAL A 57 -5.41 -18.27 8.04
C VAL A 57 -6.16 -19.56 8.32
N VAL A 58 -6.68 -20.18 7.27
CA VAL A 58 -7.17 -21.56 7.30
C VAL A 58 -6.55 -22.32 6.12
N ILE A 59 -5.92 -23.45 6.39
CA ILE A 59 -5.33 -24.30 5.36
C ILE A 59 -6.38 -25.31 4.91
N ALA A 60 -6.89 -25.13 3.68
CA ALA A 60 -7.99 -25.93 3.15
C ALA A 60 -7.56 -27.37 2.79
N LYS A 61 -6.32 -27.55 2.35
CA LYS A 61 -5.76 -28.83 1.90
C LYS A 61 -4.38 -29.07 2.52
N PRO A 62 -4.30 -29.33 3.84
CA PRO A 62 -3.02 -29.59 4.50
C PRO A 62 -2.40 -30.90 3.97
N GLN A 63 -1.07 -30.94 3.87
CA GLN A 63 -0.31 -32.10 3.42
C GLN A 63 0.87 -32.29 4.37
N GLY A 64 0.88 -33.40 5.12
CA GLY A 64 1.87 -33.63 6.17
C GLY A 64 1.90 -32.52 7.21
N THR A 65 3.07 -32.32 7.84
CA THR A 65 3.31 -31.19 8.74
C THR A 65 3.09 -29.87 8.01
N THR A 66 2.28 -29.00 8.59
CA THR A 66 1.94 -27.69 8.04
C THR A 66 2.46 -26.59 8.96
N LYS A 67 3.02 -25.54 8.37
CA LYS A 67 3.59 -24.38 9.06
C LYS A 67 2.99 -23.10 8.51
N VAL A 68 2.72 -22.12 9.36
CA VAL A 68 2.16 -20.82 8.98
C VAL A 68 2.92 -19.70 9.71
N TRP A 69 3.23 -18.63 8.99
CA TRP A 69 3.83 -17.41 9.53
C TRP A 69 2.92 -16.21 9.23
N LEU A 70 2.52 -15.49 10.28
CA LEU A 70 1.73 -14.26 10.16
C LEU A 70 2.56 -13.04 10.56
N PRO A 71 2.66 -11.98 9.73
CA PRO A 71 3.38 -10.77 10.09
C PRO A 71 2.70 -10.04 11.25
N VAL A 72 3.49 -9.58 12.21
CA VAL A 72 3.03 -8.80 13.37
C VAL A 72 3.43 -7.33 13.18
N PRO A 73 2.50 -6.36 13.33
CA PRO A 73 2.82 -4.93 13.42
C PRO A 73 3.84 -4.66 14.53
N SER A 74 5.10 -4.43 14.17
CA SER A 74 6.19 -4.30 15.15
C SER A 74 7.02 -3.03 15.01
N VAL A 75 6.82 -2.27 13.94
CA VAL A 75 7.45 -0.97 13.76
C VAL A 75 6.95 0.01 14.83
N ASN A 76 7.88 0.48 15.67
CA ASN A 76 7.63 1.45 16.74
C ASN A 76 8.41 2.74 16.44
N THR A 77 7.68 3.79 16.07
CA THR A 77 8.21 5.04 15.52
C THR A 77 7.38 6.22 16.02
N ASP A 78 7.76 7.42 15.61
CA ASP A 78 6.98 8.64 15.84
C ASP A 78 5.62 8.64 15.11
N TRP A 79 5.36 7.73 14.17
CA TRP A 79 4.09 7.67 13.43
C TRP A 79 3.29 6.37 13.63
N GLN A 80 3.88 5.36 14.27
CA GLN A 80 3.22 4.10 14.61
C GLN A 80 3.69 3.58 15.97
N GLN A 81 2.76 3.14 16.81
CA GLN A 81 3.04 2.52 18.11
C GLN A 81 2.35 1.16 18.22
N PRO A 82 3.08 0.04 18.26
CA PRO A 82 2.48 -1.25 18.56
C PRO A 82 1.98 -1.27 20.01
N LEU A 83 0.82 -1.90 20.24
CA LEU A 83 0.26 -2.14 21.56
C LEU A 83 0.32 -3.65 21.84
N GLU A 84 -0.82 -4.30 22.06
CA GLU A 84 -0.93 -5.74 22.31
C GLU A 84 -1.00 -6.53 21.00
N SER A 85 -0.48 -7.76 21.00
CA SER A 85 -0.84 -8.78 20.01
C SER A 85 -1.15 -10.10 20.71
N SER A 86 -2.26 -10.73 20.33
CA SER A 86 -2.70 -12.03 20.82
C SER A 86 -3.02 -12.96 19.65
N PHE A 87 -2.94 -14.26 19.87
CA PHE A 87 -3.17 -15.24 18.81
C PHE A 87 -3.86 -16.50 19.35
N SER A 88 -4.60 -17.18 18.48
CA SER A 88 -5.24 -18.46 18.75
C SER A 88 -4.99 -19.44 17.62
N SER A 89 -4.90 -20.74 17.93
CA SER A 89 -4.63 -21.78 16.95
C SER A 89 -5.08 -23.15 17.47
N ASN A 90 -5.43 -24.07 16.56
CA ASN A 90 -5.54 -25.51 16.87
C ASN A 90 -4.22 -26.28 16.68
N GLY A 91 -3.11 -25.56 16.49
CA GLY A 91 -1.75 -26.10 16.47
C GLY A 91 -0.88 -25.49 17.58
N LYS A 92 0.43 -25.75 17.52
CA LYS A 92 1.41 -25.10 18.40
C LYS A 92 1.77 -23.75 17.79
N ALA A 93 1.48 -22.66 18.50
CA ALA A 93 1.76 -21.31 18.02
C ALA A 93 2.60 -20.51 19.02
N GLN A 94 3.50 -19.67 18.50
CA GLN A 94 4.35 -18.79 19.30
C GLN A 94 4.71 -17.51 18.54
N LEU A 95 4.99 -16.44 19.29
CA LEU A 95 5.64 -15.25 18.74
C LEU A 95 7.13 -15.51 18.54
N THR A 96 7.66 -15.07 17.41
CA THR A 96 9.08 -15.19 17.06
C THR A 96 9.51 -14.04 16.14
N SER A 97 10.74 -14.07 15.66
CA SER A 97 11.28 -13.16 14.66
C SER A 97 12.16 -13.89 13.66
N ASP A 98 12.56 -13.21 12.58
CA ASP A 98 13.55 -13.69 11.61
C ASP A 98 14.97 -13.81 12.19
N GLY A 99 15.25 -13.16 13.33
CA GLY A 99 16.55 -13.21 14.01
C GLY A 99 17.66 -12.40 13.34
N GLN A 100 17.36 -11.69 12.24
CA GLN A 100 18.31 -10.85 11.50
C GLN A 100 17.88 -9.39 11.52
N HIS A 101 16.72 -9.07 10.96
CA HIS A 101 16.20 -7.70 10.85
C HIS A 101 15.15 -7.39 11.93
N GLY A 102 14.78 -8.37 12.75
CA GLY A 102 13.79 -8.21 13.81
C GLY A 102 12.34 -8.26 13.32
N ALA A 103 12.09 -8.76 12.11
CA ALA A 103 10.74 -8.91 11.57
C ALA A 103 9.93 -9.87 12.46
N ARG A 104 8.94 -9.33 13.20
CA ARG A 104 8.13 -10.10 14.15
C ARG A 104 7.03 -10.87 13.44
N MET A 105 6.77 -12.08 13.93
CA MET A 105 5.75 -12.97 13.37
C MET A 105 5.15 -13.90 14.41
N VAL A 106 3.93 -14.37 14.14
CA VAL A 106 3.41 -15.59 14.77
C VAL A 106 3.80 -16.76 13.89
N TYR A 107 4.53 -17.73 14.46
CA TYR A 107 4.78 -19.04 13.87
C TYR A 107 3.77 -20.04 14.45
N ALA A 108 3.05 -20.75 13.59
CA ALA A 108 2.17 -21.85 13.97
C ALA A 108 2.55 -23.13 13.22
N GLU A 109 2.65 -24.24 13.95
CA GLU A 109 2.94 -25.57 13.43
C GLU A 109 1.80 -26.54 13.76
N PHE A 110 1.44 -27.33 12.77
CA PHE A 110 0.39 -28.33 12.84
C PHE A 110 0.97 -29.68 12.45
N ALA A 111 0.82 -30.66 13.35
CA ALA A 111 1.17 -32.04 13.06
C ALA A 111 0.33 -32.58 11.89
N GLU A 112 0.83 -33.63 11.25
CA GLU A 112 0.07 -34.37 10.25
C GLU A 112 -1.28 -34.86 10.82
N GLY A 113 -2.32 -34.81 10.01
CA GLY A 113 -3.67 -35.25 10.39
C GLY A 113 -4.53 -34.20 11.09
N VAL A 114 -4.00 -33.01 11.44
CA VAL A 114 -4.83 -31.91 11.96
C VAL A 114 -5.82 -31.46 10.88
N ALA A 115 -7.11 -31.64 11.14
CA ALA A 115 -8.18 -31.19 10.25
C ALA A 115 -8.31 -29.67 10.29
N GLN A 116 -8.36 -29.04 9.10
CA GLN A 116 -8.48 -27.58 8.92
C GLN A 116 -7.55 -26.76 9.85
N PRO A 117 -6.22 -26.87 9.69
CA PRO A 117 -5.28 -26.04 10.44
C PRO A 117 -5.64 -24.56 10.37
N TYR A 118 -5.72 -23.91 11.53
CA TYR A 118 -5.97 -22.48 11.61
C TYR A 118 -5.04 -21.78 12.59
N VAL A 119 -4.71 -20.54 12.26
CA VAL A 119 -4.10 -19.58 13.16
C VAL A 119 -4.75 -18.22 12.94
N GLU A 120 -5.07 -17.54 14.03
CA GLU A 120 -5.62 -16.19 14.03
C GLU A 120 -4.74 -15.29 14.89
N LEU A 121 -4.34 -14.15 14.34
CA LEU A 121 -3.58 -13.10 15.01
C LEU A 121 -4.47 -11.85 15.10
N THR A 122 -4.57 -11.29 16.30
CA THR A 122 -5.16 -9.97 16.54
C THR A 122 -4.10 -9.04 17.10
N SER A 123 -3.89 -7.90 16.46
CA SER A 123 -2.90 -6.90 16.86
C SER A 123 -3.57 -5.54 17.05
N ARG A 124 -3.27 -4.88 18.16
CA ARG A 124 -3.63 -3.49 18.43
C ARG A 124 -2.42 -2.59 18.25
N PHE A 125 -2.63 -1.42 17.67
CA PHE A 125 -1.59 -0.43 17.45
C PHE A 125 -2.22 0.95 17.24
N LYS A 126 -1.40 1.99 17.37
CA LYS A 126 -1.77 3.35 17.01
C LYS A 126 -0.99 3.78 15.78
N THR A 127 -1.61 4.57 14.92
CA THR A 127 -0.95 5.22 13.78
C THR A 127 -1.36 6.68 13.71
N GLN A 128 -0.51 7.51 13.13
CA GLN A 128 -0.86 8.86 12.73
C GLN A 128 -0.34 9.16 11.33
N ASN A 129 -0.90 10.21 10.72
CA ASN A 129 -0.40 10.74 9.47
C ASN A 129 1.06 11.22 9.63
N ARG A 130 1.76 11.28 8.50
CA ARG A 130 3.09 11.85 8.40
C ARG A 130 3.08 13.05 7.48
N SER A 131 3.88 14.04 7.85
CA SER A 131 4.21 15.16 6.99
C SER A 131 5.60 15.65 7.37
N MET A 132 6.45 15.85 6.38
CA MET A 132 7.67 16.61 6.54
C MET A 132 7.28 18.08 6.45
N ALA A 133 6.80 18.65 7.56
CA ALA A 133 7.00 20.08 7.73
C ALA A 133 8.51 20.30 7.69
N LEU A 134 9.00 21.21 6.85
CA LEU A 134 10.43 21.51 6.62
C LEU A 134 11.15 22.10 7.86
N VAL A 135 10.71 21.74 9.06
CA VAL A 135 11.35 22.09 10.33
C VAL A 135 12.44 21.05 10.55
N ARG A 136 13.70 21.50 10.50
CA ARG A 136 14.84 20.67 10.89
C ARG A 136 14.61 20.16 12.31
N GLN A 137 14.67 18.84 12.47
CA GLN A 137 14.62 18.20 13.77
C GLN A 137 16.04 18.07 14.33
N ASN A 138 16.17 18.21 15.65
CA ASN A 138 17.40 17.82 16.34
C ASN A 138 17.32 16.32 16.63
N LEU A 139 17.89 15.51 15.73
CA LEU A 139 17.76 14.05 15.73
C LEU A 139 18.62 13.33 16.79
N GLY A 140 19.35 14.07 17.62
CA GLY A 140 20.38 13.47 18.48
C GLY A 140 21.48 12.79 17.66
N ALA A 141 22.27 11.95 18.32
CA ALA A 141 23.25 11.10 17.64
C ALA A 141 22.54 9.91 16.98
N VAL A 142 22.71 9.77 15.67
CA VAL A 142 22.25 8.59 14.92
C VAL A 142 23.45 7.66 14.69
N ASP A 143 23.24 6.36 14.90
CA ASP A 143 24.30 5.37 14.71
C ASP A 143 24.68 5.24 13.23
N ALA A 144 25.94 5.58 12.91
CA ALA A 144 26.47 5.47 11.56
C ALA A 144 26.53 4.02 11.07
N ALA A 145 26.62 3.03 11.97
CA ALA A 145 26.56 1.62 11.60
C ALA A 145 25.16 1.21 11.14
N GLU A 146 24.12 1.68 11.84
CA GLU A 146 22.71 1.47 11.47
C GLU A 146 22.42 2.08 10.09
N LEU A 147 22.83 3.33 9.86
CA LEU A 147 22.65 3.97 8.55
C LEU A 147 23.41 3.27 7.42
N ARG A 148 24.59 2.70 7.71
CA ARG A 148 25.34 1.92 6.73
C ARG A 148 24.64 0.60 6.40
N ALA A 149 24.04 -0.06 7.39
CA ALA A 149 23.25 -1.26 7.16
C ALA A 149 22.05 -0.98 6.24
N GLU A 150 21.42 0.19 6.39
CA GLU A 150 20.31 0.65 5.54
C GLU A 150 20.74 1.10 4.12
N MET A 151 22.04 1.07 3.83
CA MET A 151 22.60 1.24 2.48
C MET A 151 23.12 -0.07 1.88
N ALA A 152 23.12 -1.17 2.65
CA ALA A 152 23.63 -2.44 2.17
C ALA A 152 22.76 -3.02 1.04
N PRO A 153 23.37 -3.72 0.07
CA PRO A 153 22.62 -4.43 -0.96
C PRO A 153 21.86 -5.61 -0.36
N THR A 154 20.74 -5.97 -0.99
CA THR A 154 20.01 -7.21 -0.73
C THR A 154 19.98 -8.05 -2.00
N GLN A 155 19.46 -9.28 -1.95
CA GLN A 155 19.35 -10.12 -3.13
C GLN A 155 18.59 -9.44 -4.28
N LEU A 156 17.51 -8.73 -3.97
CA LEU A 156 16.63 -8.08 -4.95
C LEU A 156 16.92 -6.60 -5.16
N LEU A 157 17.68 -5.96 -4.27
CA LEU A 157 18.11 -4.57 -4.37
C LEU A 157 19.64 -4.47 -4.35
N PRO A 158 20.35 -4.95 -5.40
CA PRO A 158 21.78 -4.70 -5.54
C PRO A 158 22.06 -3.20 -5.71
N THR A 159 23.24 -2.74 -5.31
CA THR A 159 23.61 -1.30 -5.31
C THR A 159 24.76 -0.97 -6.25
N ASP A 160 25.12 -1.90 -7.13
CA ASP A 160 26.19 -1.81 -8.12
C ASP A 160 25.66 -1.92 -9.56
N GLY A 161 26.56 -2.07 -10.53
CA GLY A 161 26.24 -2.25 -11.95
C GLY A 161 25.22 -1.26 -12.49
N ILE A 162 24.21 -1.78 -13.20
CA ILE A 162 23.16 -0.97 -13.83
C ILE A 162 22.34 -0.14 -12.81
N VAL A 163 22.19 -0.62 -11.57
CA VAL A 163 21.48 0.12 -10.52
C VAL A 163 22.27 1.37 -10.16
N ARG A 164 23.57 1.22 -9.92
CA ARG A 164 24.47 2.35 -9.62
C ARG A 164 24.57 3.33 -10.78
N ASP A 165 24.73 2.84 -12.01
CA ASP A 165 24.82 3.68 -13.19
C ASP A 165 23.55 4.50 -13.40
N THR A 166 22.39 3.88 -13.19
CA THR A 166 21.09 4.57 -13.28
C THR A 166 20.94 5.61 -12.18
N ALA A 167 21.28 5.27 -10.94
CA ALA A 167 21.21 6.19 -9.81
C ALA A 167 22.11 7.41 -10.04
N LEU A 168 23.37 7.22 -10.42
CA LEU A 168 24.33 8.30 -10.67
C LEU A 168 23.91 9.22 -11.82
N LYS A 169 23.32 8.67 -12.89
CA LYS A 169 22.74 9.46 -13.98
C LYS A 169 21.56 10.31 -13.50
N ALA A 170 20.64 9.72 -12.75
CA ALA A 170 19.45 10.41 -12.25
C ALA A 170 19.81 11.55 -11.28
N VAL A 171 20.81 11.36 -10.42
CA VAL A 171 21.23 12.37 -9.43
C VAL A 171 22.28 13.37 -9.93
N ALA A 172 22.60 13.36 -11.23
CA ALA A 172 23.60 14.27 -11.80
C ALA A 172 23.33 15.74 -11.41
N GLY A 173 24.37 16.41 -10.91
CA GLY A 173 24.35 17.79 -10.45
C GLY A 173 23.79 18.02 -9.04
N ALA A 174 23.26 17.00 -8.35
CA ALA A 174 22.83 17.12 -6.96
C ALA A 174 24.03 17.33 -6.02
N ARG A 175 23.89 18.25 -5.06
CA ARG A 175 24.92 18.59 -4.06
C ARG A 175 24.53 18.12 -2.67
N THR A 176 23.26 17.87 -2.43
CA THR A 176 22.73 17.44 -1.13
C THR A 176 21.94 16.13 -1.25
N ASP A 177 21.80 15.39 -0.16
CA ASP A 177 20.99 14.15 -0.17
C ASP A 177 19.52 14.44 -0.42
N VAL A 178 19.01 15.61 0.01
CA VAL A 178 17.64 16.05 -0.31
C VAL A 178 17.45 16.19 -1.82
N GLU A 179 18.40 16.84 -2.52
CA GLU A 179 18.35 16.99 -3.97
C GLU A 179 18.49 15.64 -4.70
N LYS A 180 19.35 14.73 -4.21
CA LYS A 180 19.47 13.37 -4.76
C LYS A 180 18.14 12.64 -4.66
N VAL A 181 17.54 12.63 -3.47
CA VAL A 181 16.27 11.96 -3.18
C VAL A 181 15.14 12.55 -4.02
N GLN A 182 15.03 13.88 -4.14
CA GLN A 182 14.03 14.52 -5.01
C GLN A 182 14.20 14.07 -6.47
N LYS A 183 15.42 14.11 -7.01
CA LYS A 183 15.68 13.67 -8.39
C LYS A 183 15.34 12.20 -8.61
N LEU A 184 15.64 11.33 -7.64
CA LEU A 184 15.30 9.90 -7.73
C LEU A 184 13.80 9.67 -7.62
N TYR A 185 13.11 10.38 -6.73
CA TYR A 185 11.66 10.30 -6.59
C TYR A 185 10.97 10.73 -7.89
N ASP A 186 11.37 11.89 -8.44
CA ASP A 186 10.86 12.40 -9.71
C ASP A 186 11.18 11.44 -10.86
N TRP A 187 12.37 10.85 -10.88
CA TRP A 187 12.75 9.85 -11.87
C TRP A 187 11.84 8.63 -11.81
N ILE A 188 11.51 8.11 -10.63
CA ILE A 188 10.58 6.98 -10.48
C ILE A 188 9.20 7.37 -11.03
N VAL A 189 8.65 8.52 -10.61
CA VAL A 189 7.33 8.98 -11.06
C VAL A 189 7.27 9.17 -12.58
N ALA A 190 8.36 9.63 -13.19
CA ALA A 190 8.43 9.89 -14.63
C ALA A 190 8.70 8.63 -15.48
N ASN A 191 9.46 7.65 -14.98
CA ASN A 191 9.96 6.52 -15.78
C ASN A 191 9.26 5.19 -15.49
N THR A 192 8.55 5.08 -14.37
CA THR A 192 7.85 3.85 -14.00
C THR A 192 6.34 3.97 -14.21
N TYR A 193 5.63 2.84 -14.14
CA TYR A 193 4.18 2.86 -14.15
C TYR A 193 3.56 1.72 -13.33
N ARG A 194 2.36 1.98 -12.82
CA ARG A 194 1.53 0.96 -12.21
C ARG A 194 1.04 -0.03 -13.28
N GLU A 195 1.41 -1.30 -13.14
CA GLU A 195 0.90 -2.41 -13.94
C GLU A 195 -0.14 -3.21 -13.14
N PRO A 196 -1.45 -3.06 -13.41
CA PRO A 196 -2.50 -3.72 -12.64
C PRO A 196 -2.42 -5.24 -12.66
N LYS A 197 -1.89 -5.84 -13.74
CA LYS A 197 -1.79 -7.29 -13.91
C LYS A 197 -0.62 -7.92 -13.17
N THR A 198 0.34 -7.14 -12.67
CA THR A 198 1.45 -7.64 -11.84
C THR A 198 0.89 -8.43 -10.65
N ARG A 199 1.45 -9.60 -10.39
CA ARG A 199 0.98 -10.45 -9.30
C ARG A 199 1.32 -9.85 -7.94
N GLY A 200 0.43 -9.99 -6.97
CA GLY A 200 0.64 -9.46 -5.62
C GLY A 200 0.94 -7.95 -5.64
N CYS A 201 2.00 -7.55 -4.93
CA CYS A 201 2.54 -6.20 -4.92
C CYS A 201 3.78 -6.01 -5.81
N GLY A 202 4.19 -7.03 -6.55
CA GLY A 202 5.49 -7.04 -7.25
C GLY A 202 6.48 -8.04 -6.66
N GLU A 203 7.53 -8.32 -7.42
CA GLU A 203 8.66 -9.16 -6.98
C GLU A 203 9.73 -8.31 -6.30
N GLY A 204 9.93 -7.08 -6.77
CA GLY A 204 10.97 -6.18 -6.27
C GLY A 204 12.37 -6.42 -6.84
N ASP A 205 12.51 -7.20 -7.93
CA ASP A 205 13.79 -7.42 -8.62
C ASP A 205 14.16 -6.20 -9.48
N ILE A 206 14.81 -5.22 -8.85
CA ILE A 206 15.14 -3.94 -9.48
C ILE A 206 16.19 -4.08 -10.58
N LYS A 207 17.05 -5.09 -10.48
CA LYS A 207 18.10 -5.36 -11.47
C LYS A 207 17.45 -5.80 -12.77
N THR A 208 16.58 -6.81 -12.70
CA THR A 208 15.84 -7.29 -13.88
C THR A 208 14.98 -6.18 -14.50
N MET A 209 14.31 -5.36 -13.70
CA MET A 209 13.55 -4.21 -14.21
C MET A 209 14.42 -3.26 -15.05
N LEU A 210 15.61 -2.91 -14.55
CA LEU A 210 16.52 -2.01 -15.23
C LEU A 210 17.18 -2.65 -16.47
N GLU A 211 17.59 -3.93 -16.38
CA GLU A 211 18.25 -4.63 -17.49
C GLU A 211 17.31 -4.89 -18.67
N THR A 212 16.03 -5.14 -18.38
CA THR A 212 15.01 -5.37 -19.42
C THR A 212 14.38 -4.08 -19.93
N GLY A 213 14.50 -2.98 -19.18
CA GLY A 213 13.78 -1.73 -19.43
C GLY A 213 12.28 -1.80 -19.13
N ASN A 214 11.78 -2.92 -18.60
CA ASN A 214 10.39 -3.03 -18.16
C ASN A 214 10.23 -2.44 -16.76
N LEU A 215 9.94 -1.14 -16.71
CA LEU A 215 9.75 -0.37 -15.47
C LEU A 215 8.28 -0.36 -14.98
N GLY A 216 7.49 -1.35 -15.41
CA GLY A 216 6.12 -1.55 -14.97
C GLY A 216 6.02 -2.46 -13.75
N GLY A 217 5.23 -2.08 -12.76
CA GLY A 217 5.08 -2.89 -11.55
C GLY A 217 4.03 -2.40 -10.58
N LYS A 218 4.11 -2.89 -9.34
CA LYS A 218 3.30 -2.44 -8.21
C LYS A 218 4.20 -1.91 -7.09
N CYS A 219 3.67 -1.69 -5.90
CA CYS A 219 4.40 -0.98 -4.86
C CYS A 219 5.72 -1.64 -4.47
N ALA A 220 5.78 -2.97 -4.39
CA ALA A 220 7.02 -3.69 -4.07
C ALA A 220 8.05 -3.65 -5.18
N ASP A 221 7.66 -3.32 -6.42
CA ASP A 221 8.60 -3.07 -7.51
C ASP A 221 9.08 -1.62 -7.48
N LEU A 222 8.14 -0.65 -7.43
CA LEU A 222 8.45 0.76 -7.65
C LEU A 222 9.11 1.41 -6.43
N ASN A 223 8.67 1.08 -5.22
CA ASN A 223 9.32 1.58 -4.00
C ASN A 223 10.66 0.86 -3.75
N ALA A 224 10.79 -0.42 -4.10
CA ALA A 224 12.09 -1.10 -4.06
C ALA A 224 13.08 -0.50 -5.06
N LEU A 225 12.65 -0.17 -6.28
CA LEU A 225 13.48 0.51 -7.26
C LEU A 225 13.92 1.89 -6.75
N PHE A 226 13.00 2.66 -6.15
CA PHE A 226 13.35 3.93 -5.51
C PHE A 226 14.40 3.74 -4.39
N VAL A 227 14.17 2.80 -3.47
CA VAL A 227 15.07 2.48 -2.35
C VAL A 227 16.44 2.03 -2.86
N GLY A 228 16.50 1.10 -3.80
CA GLY A 228 17.75 0.60 -4.38
C GLY A 228 18.57 1.69 -5.05
N LEU A 229 17.92 2.59 -5.81
CA LEU A 229 18.60 3.74 -6.40
C LEU A 229 19.09 4.74 -5.35
N CYS A 230 18.34 4.96 -4.27
CA CYS A 230 18.78 5.81 -3.15
C CYS A 230 20.03 5.22 -2.48
N ARG A 231 20.01 3.92 -2.16
CA ARG A 231 21.16 3.20 -1.57
C ARG A 231 22.38 3.26 -2.49
N ALA A 232 22.20 3.04 -3.79
CA ALA A 232 23.27 3.13 -4.78
C ALA A 232 23.85 4.55 -4.94
N ALA A 233 23.05 5.60 -4.67
CA ALA A 233 23.47 7.00 -4.62
C ALA A 233 24.06 7.43 -3.24
N GLY A 234 24.20 6.48 -2.31
CA GLY A 234 24.76 6.71 -0.97
C GLY A 234 23.81 7.38 0.01
N VAL A 235 22.49 7.23 -0.18
CA VAL A 235 21.47 7.71 0.76
C VAL A 235 20.85 6.50 1.47
N PRO A 236 20.87 6.43 2.82
CA PRO A 236 20.19 5.36 3.54
C PRO A 236 18.70 5.38 3.27
N ALA A 237 18.15 4.23 2.89
CA ALA A 237 16.78 4.10 2.47
C ALA A 237 16.26 2.70 2.78
N ARG A 238 14.96 2.57 3.04
CA ARG A 238 14.34 1.28 3.33
C ARG A 238 12.92 1.18 2.83
N ASP A 239 12.54 -0.02 2.40
CA ASP A 239 11.14 -0.36 2.20
C ASP A 239 10.46 -0.53 3.57
N VAL A 240 9.18 -0.17 3.62
CA VAL A 240 8.32 -0.35 4.79
C VAL A 240 7.12 -1.17 4.36
N TYR A 241 7.08 -2.42 4.79
CA TYR A 241 6.10 -3.42 4.36
C TYR A 241 4.89 -3.46 5.29
N GLY A 242 3.69 -3.42 4.73
CA GLY A 242 2.48 -3.22 5.53
C GLY A 242 1.15 -3.45 4.81
N LEU A 243 0.12 -2.81 5.37
CA LEU A 243 -1.27 -3.02 4.97
C LEU A 243 -2.09 -1.74 5.16
N ARG A 244 -2.91 -1.36 4.17
CA ARG A 244 -3.93 -0.30 4.36
C ARG A 244 -5.05 -0.81 5.25
N LEU A 245 -5.65 0.08 6.03
CA LEU A 245 -6.66 -0.27 7.04
C LEU A 245 -8.04 0.27 6.68
N VAL A 246 -8.09 1.53 6.28
CA VAL A 246 -9.34 2.31 6.19
C VAL A 246 -9.32 3.25 4.98
N PRO A 247 -10.49 3.80 4.57
CA PRO A 247 -10.56 4.74 3.48
C PRO A 247 -9.61 5.93 3.67
N SER A 248 -9.10 6.45 2.55
CA SER A 248 -8.37 7.72 2.53
C SER A 248 -9.31 8.83 2.99
N ALA A 249 -8.83 9.69 3.89
CA ALA A 249 -9.57 10.87 4.34
C ALA A 249 -9.69 11.95 3.26
N PHE A 250 -8.92 11.81 2.16
CA PHE A 250 -8.83 12.78 1.06
C PHE A 250 -9.62 12.36 -0.18
N GLY A 251 -10.44 11.31 -0.08
CA GLY A 251 -11.32 10.88 -1.17
C GLY A 251 -10.59 10.19 -2.33
N TYR A 252 -9.37 9.70 -2.13
CA TYR A 252 -8.65 8.88 -3.11
C TYR A 252 -8.99 7.41 -2.91
N LYS A 253 -9.72 6.84 -3.88
CA LYS A 253 -10.14 5.43 -3.83
C LYS A 253 -8.92 4.51 -3.85
N GLU A 254 -7.94 4.81 -4.68
CA GLU A 254 -6.77 3.94 -4.86
C GLU A 254 -5.78 4.04 -3.70
N LEU A 255 -5.96 5.00 -2.79
CA LEU A 255 -5.16 5.13 -1.56
C LEU A 255 -5.86 4.57 -0.32
N SER A 256 -7.01 3.92 -0.50
CA SER A 256 -7.90 3.44 0.56
C SER A 256 -7.71 1.96 0.93
N GLY A 257 -8.01 1.61 2.18
CA GLY A 257 -8.32 0.24 2.63
C GLY A 257 -9.82 0.05 2.88
N ASN A 258 -10.31 -1.19 2.74
CA ASN A 258 -11.67 -1.57 3.17
C ASN A 258 -11.58 -2.38 4.47
N PRO A 259 -11.91 -1.81 5.65
CA PRO A 259 -11.68 -2.47 6.94
C PRO A 259 -12.36 -3.84 7.08
N ALA A 260 -13.44 -4.11 6.34
CA ALA A 260 -14.10 -5.42 6.35
C ALA A 260 -13.41 -6.48 5.47
N LYS A 261 -12.53 -6.09 4.54
CA LYS A 261 -11.92 -6.98 3.54
C LYS A 261 -10.56 -6.45 3.05
N LEU A 262 -9.49 -6.79 3.76
CA LEU A 262 -8.13 -6.26 3.53
C LEU A 262 -7.16 -7.23 2.84
N GLN A 263 -7.61 -8.38 2.33
CA GLN A 263 -6.74 -9.44 1.77
C GLN A 263 -5.88 -8.98 0.58
N GLY A 264 -6.29 -7.93 -0.14
CA GLY A 264 -5.55 -7.31 -1.24
C GLY A 264 -5.12 -5.87 -0.95
N ALA A 265 -5.12 -5.46 0.31
CA ALA A 265 -4.78 -4.11 0.75
C ALA A 265 -3.30 -3.98 1.17
N GLN A 266 -2.48 -4.99 0.88
CA GLN A 266 -1.04 -4.92 1.13
C GLN A 266 -0.44 -3.77 0.35
N HIS A 267 0.49 -3.11 1.00
CA HIS A 267 1.20 -1.99 0.43
C HIS A 267 2.57 -1.93 1.07
N CYS A 268 3.57 -1.58 0.29
CA CYS A 268 4.84 -1.14 0.85
C CYS A 268 5.04 0.32 0.49
N ARG A 269 5.67 1.04 1.40
CA ARG A 269 6.14 2.41 1.22
C ARG A 269 7.65 2.43 1.35
N SER A 270 8.25 3.60 1.28
CA SER A 270 9.68 3.76 1.48
C SER A 270 9.98 4.87 2.48
N GLU A 271 11.11 4.77 3.16
CA GLU A 271 11.66 5.87 3.94
C GLU A 271 13.10 6.13 3.49
N VAL A 272 13.52 7.38 3.58
CA VAL A 272 14.91 7.79 3.38
C VAL A 272 15.40 8.52 4.63
N PHE A 273 16.64 8.29 5.01
CA PHE A 273 17.23 9.05 6.11
C PHE A 273 17.87 10.32 5.55
N LEU A 274 17.36 11.47 5.98
CA LEU A 274 17.89 12.78 5.61
C LEU A 274 18.46 13.46 6.86
N LYS A 275 19.74 13.85 6.81
CA LYS A 275 20.41 14.53 7.91
C LYS A 275 19.64 15.81 8.29
N GLY A 276 19.23 15.90 9.56
CA GLY A 276 18.43 17.00 10.10
C GLY A 276 16.92 16.85 9.93
N PHE A 277 16.43 15.77 9.30
CA PHE A 277 15.01 15.44 9.20
C PHE A 277 14.66 14.04 9.72
N GLY A 278 15.62 13.11 9.73
CA GLY A 278 15.43 11.75 10.22
C GLY A 278 14.92 10.85 9.11
N TRP A 279 14.13 9.84 9.49
CA TRP A 279 13.43 8.99 8.52
C TRP A 279 12.25 9.74 7.93
N VAL A 280 12.34 10.05 6.63
CA VAL A 280 11.36 10.82 5.89
C VAL A 280 10.56 9.88 4.99
N ALA A 281 9.23 9.99 5.06
CA ALA A 281 8.27 9.20 4.30
C ALA A 281 8.36 9.45 2.79
N MET A 282 8.33 8.38 1.98
CA MET A 282 8.32 8.43 0.51
C MET A 282 7.39 7.36 -0.06
N ASP A 283 6.58 7.69 -1.07
CA ASP A 283 5.73 6.70 -1.76
C ASP A 283 5.44 7.05 -3.24
N PRO A 284 6.48 7.06 -4.11
CA PRO A 284 6.28 7.33 -5.54
C PRO A 284 5.39 6.26 -6.23
N ALA A 285 5.29 5.05 -5.67
CA ALA A 285 4.43 4.00 -6.21
C ALA A 285 2.93 4.35 -6.14
N ASP A 286 2.50 5.03 -5.07
CA ASP A 286 1.12 5.49 -4.93
C ASP A 286 0.77 6.63 -5.90
N VAL A 287 1.75 7.46 -6.26
CA VAL A 287 1.59 8.45 -7.35
C VAL A 287 1.27 7.73 -8.66
N ALA A 288 2.08 6.73 -9.03
CA ALA A 288 1.85 5.92 -10.23
C ALA A 288 0.52 5.15 -10.17
N LYS A 289 0.09 4.71 -8.98
CA LYS A 289 -1.20 4.06 -8.78
C LYS A 289 -2.36 5.02 -9.02
N VAL A 290 -2.32 6.23 -8.46
CA VAL A 290 -3.35 7.27 -8.67
C VAL A 290 -3.42 7.65 -10.15
N MET A 291 -2.27 7.89 -10.79
CA MET A 291 -2.16 8.15 -12.23
C MET A 291 -2.85 7.08 -13.07
N ARG A 292 -2.69 5.81 -12.68
CA ARG A 292 -3.17 4.67 -13.47
C ARG A 292 -4.62 4.28 -13.19
N GLN A 293 -5.06 4.36 -11.95
CA GLN A 293 -6.25 3.63 -11.47
C GLN A 293 -7.30 4.53 -10.80
N GLU A 294 -6.99 5.78 -10.43
CA GLU A 294 -7.97 6.64 -9.73
C GLU A 294 -9.12 7.08 -10.65
N THR A 295 -8.88 7.10 -11.97
CA THR A 295 -9.92 7.32 -12.98
C THR A 295 -9.90 6.21 -14.04
N ALA A 296 -10.91 6.17 -14.90
CA ALA A 296 -10.95 5.26 -16.04
C ALA A 296 -9.84 5.56 -17.07
N GLN A 297 -9.41 6.82 -17.15
CA GLN A 297 -8.33 7.25 -18.04
C GLN A 297 -6.98 7.13 -17.33
N TRP A 298 -5.98 6.66 -18.07
CA TRP A 298 -4.62 6.66 -17.57
C TRP A 298 -4.02 8.07 -17.71
N ILE A 299 -3.84 8.74 -16.58
CA ILE A 299 -3.16 10.02 -16.48
C ILE A 299 -1.64 9.80 -16.61
N LYS A 300 -1.00 10.47 -17.56
CA LYS A 300 0.42 10.25 -17.91
C LYS A 300 1.38 11.33 -17.37
N THR A 301 0.88 12.27 -16.58
CA THR A 301 1.68 13.33 -15.96
C THR A 301 1.32 13.51 -14.49
N ALA A 302 2.34 13.75 -13.67
CA ALA A 302 2.16 14.06 -12.26
C ALA A 302 1.60 15.47 -12.02
N ASP A 303 1.64 16.37 -13.02
CA ASP A 303 1.11 17.74 -12.92
C ASP A 303 -0.41 17.81 -13.05
N HIS A 304 -1.06 16.70 -13.41
CA HIS A 304 -2.51 16.65 -13.52
C HIS A 304 -3.16 17.05 -12.17
N PRO A 305 -4.23 17.88 -12.13
CA PRO A 305 -4.80 18.39 -10.89
C PRO A 305 -5.22 17.33 -9.86
N LEU A 306 -5.54 16.12 -10.34
CA LEU A 306 -5.83 14.95 -9.49
C LEU A 306 -4.57 14.31 -8.88
N VAL A 307 -3.43 14.39 -9.56
CA VAL A 307 -2.20 13.67 -9.18
C VAL A 307 -1.23 14.60 -8.44
N ALA A 308 -1.12 15.86 -8.84
CA ALA A 308 -0.16 16.81 -8.30
C ALA A 308 -0.21 16.95 -6.75
N PRO A 309 -1.38 16.98 -6.09
CA PRO A 309 -1.46 17.02 -4.63
C PRO A 309 -0.85 15.77 -3.99
N VAL A 310 -1.11 14.60 -4.55
CA VAL A 310 -0.56 13.30 -4.10
C VAL A 310 0.94 13.27 -4.33
N ASN A 311 1.40 13.64 -5.53
CA ASN A 311 2.82 13.65 -5.88
C ASN A 311 3.64 14.53 -4.92
N LYS A 312 3.13 15.73 -4.63
CA LYS A 312 3.77 16.68 -3.71
C LYS A 312 3.82 16.16 -2.28
N ALA A 313 2.73 15.59 -1.78
CA ALA A 313 2.61 15.21 -0.38
C ALA A 313 3.28 13.86 -0.07
N LEU A 314 3.34 12.94 -1.03
CA LEU A 314 4.01 11.64 -0.86
C LEU A 314 5.54 11.74 -0.90
N PHE A 315 6.08 12.92 -1.21
CA PHE A 315 7.45 13.31 -0.88
C PHE A 315 7.49 13.93 0.52
N GLY A 316 7.76 13.11 1.53
CA GLY A 316 7.85 13.53 2.93
C GLY A 316 6.62 13.26 3.78
N GLY A 317 5.51 12.77 3.22
CA GLY A 317 4.29 12.54 3.98
C GLY A 317 3.50 11.35 3.47
N TRP A 318 2.57 10.88 4.32
CA TRP A 318 1.54 9.94 3.92
C TRP A 318 0.45 9.86 4.99
N GLU A 319 -0.72 9.35 4.60
CA GLU A 319 -1.79 9.05 5.54
C GLU A 319 -1.41 7.93 6.51
N GLY A 320 -1.87 8.06 7.76
CA GLY A 320 -1.83 7.03 8.80
C GLY A 320 -2.96 6.01 8.69
N ASN A 321 -3.61 5.91 7.51
CA ASN A 321 -4.69 4.95 7.23
C ASN A 321 -4.16 3.53 6.91
N TRP A 322 -2.95 3.22 7.36
CA TRP A 322 -2.21 2.00 7.08
C TRP A 322 -1.33 1.64 8.29
N VAL A 323 -0.82 0.42 8.32
CA VAL A 323 0.11 -0.09 9.34
C VAL A 323 1.32 -0.73 8.68
N ALA A 324 2.50 -0.54 9.27
CA ALA A 324 3.70 -1.28 8.92
C ALA A 324 3.93 -2.50 9.81
N PHE A 325 4.34 -3.59 9.19
CA PHE A 325 4.76 -4.80 9.87
C PHE A 325 6.26 -4.77 10.18
N ASN A 326 7.10 -4.49 9.18
CA ASN A 326 8.56 -4.49 9.26
C ASN A 326 9.19 -3.76 8.04
N THR A 327 10.52 -3.68 8.04
CA THR A 327 11.36 -3.13 6.95
C THR A 327 12.36 -4.15 6.41
N ALA A 328 12.09 -5.44 6.63
CA ALA A 328 13.07 -6.51 6.45
C ALA A 328 13.09 -7.04 5.01
N HIS A 329 14.29 -7.40 4.56
CA HIS A 329 14.54 -8.08 3.29
C HIS A 329 15.25 -9.43 3.54
N ASP A 330 15.33 -10.27 2.52
CA ASP A 330 16.09 -11.52 2.54
C ASP A 330 15.75 -12.42 3.75
N ILE A 331 14.46 -12.44 4.11
CA ILE A 331 13.95 -12.97 5.37
C ILE A 331 14.03 -14.49 5.37
N THR A 332 14.71 -15.02 6.38
CA THR A 332 14.72 -16.44 6.68
C THR A 332 13.61 -16.74 7.68
N LEU A 333 12.61 -17.51 7.25
CA LEU A 333 11.52 -17.91 8.13
C LEU A 333 12.01 -19.01 9.09
N PRO A 334 11.79 -18.88 10.41
CA PRO A 334 12.22 -19.90 11.36
C PRO A 334 11.48 -21.21 11.08
N HIS A 335 12.21 -22.33 11.12
CA HIS A 335 11.74 -23.69 10.82
C HIS A 335 11.27 -23.92 9.37
N SER A 336 11.46 -22.96 8.47
CA SER A 336 11.15 -23.13 7.05
C SER A 336 12.17 -24.05 6.36
N ALA A 337 11.70 -24.81 5.37
CA ALA A 337 12.57 -25.55 4.44
C ALA A 337 12.73 -24.81 3.09
N GLY A 338 12.01 -23.70 2.89
CA GLY A 338 12.04 -22.90 1.68
C GLY A 338 13.15 -21.84 1.69
N GLY A 339 13.43 -21.29 0.51
CA GLY A 339 14.35 -20.17 0.37
C GLY A 339 13.88 -18.90 1.09
N LYS A 340 14.80 -17.93 1.18
CA LYS A 340 14.51 -16.60 1.74
C LYS A 340 13.35 -15.92 1.04
N LEU A 341 12.60 -15.11 1.77
CA LEU A 341 11.61 -14.20 1.19
C LEU A 341 12.28 -12.88 0.84
N GLY A 342 11.94 -12.30 -0.31
CA GLY A 342 12.39 -10.94 -0.64
C GLY A 342 11.86 -9.89 0.36
N PHE A 343 10.64 -10.09 0.86
CA PHE A 343 9.99 -9.26 1.87
C PHE A 343 8.84 -10.04 2.56
N PHE A 344 8.32 -9.52 3.69
CA PHE A 344 7.28 -10.19 4.47
C PHE A 344 6.16 -9.24 4.92
N MET A 345 5.07 -9.23 4.15
CA MET A 345 3.79 -8.58 4.52
C MET A 345 2.55 -9.43 4.22
N TYR A 346 2.74 -10.58 3.59
CA TYR A 346 1.70 -11.56 3.35
C TYR A 346 1.80 -12.67 4.40
N PRO A 347 0.68 -13.27 4.82
CA PRO A 347 0.72 -14.58 5.43
C PRO A 347 1.50 -15.56 4.54
N VAL A 348 2.33 -16.41 5.14
CA VAL A 348 3.09 -17.45 4.44
C VAL A 348 2.75 -18.80 5.06
N ALA A 349 2.69 -19.84 4.24
CA ALA A 349 2.46 -21.20 4.71
C ALA A 349 3.33 -22.21 3.95
N GLU A 350 3.73 -23.28 4.64
CA GLU A 350 4.47 -24.41 4.09
C GLU A 350 3.80 -25.71 4.50
N THR A 351 3.80 -26.68 3.58
CA THR A 351 3.35 -28.05 3.80
C THR A 351 4.46 -29.01 3.38
N ALA A 352 4.26 -30.32 3.54
CA ALA A 352 5.18 -31.31 2.98
C ALA A 352 5.36 -31.19 1.46
N ALA A 353 4.39 -30.58 0.75
CA ALA A 353 4.47 -30.30 -0.70
C ALA A 353 5.25 -29.01 -1.03
N GLY A 354 5.75 -28.28 -0.03
CA GLY A 354 6.48 -27.02 -0.18
C GLY A 354 5.66 -25.79 0.20
N ARG A 355 6.16 -24.62 -0.19
CA ARG A 355 5.58 -23.30 0.13
C ARG A 355 4.30 -23.07 -0.67
N LEU A 356 3.23 -22.75 0.05
CA LEU A 356 1.95 -22.39 -0.55
C LEU A 356 2.01 -20.97 -1.10
N ASP A 357 1.31 -20.75 -2.21
CA ASP A 357 1.19 -19.44 -2.81
C ASP A 357 0.08 -18.61 -2.16
N SER A 358 0.48 -17.53 -1.48
CA SER A 358 -0.42 -16.55 -0.83
C SER A 358 -1.35 -15.83 -1.80
N TYR A 359 -1.12 -15.92 -3.11
CA TYR A 359 -1.96 -15.30 -4.14
C TYR A 359 -3.00 -16.26 -4.74
N THR A 360 -3.04 -17.54 -4.31
CA THR A 360 -4.00 -18.54 -4.80
C THR A 360 -4.99 -18.93 -3.70
N PRO A 361 -6.17 -18.28 -3.63
CA PRO A 361 -7.17 -18.53 -2.58
C PRO A 361 -7.64 -19.99 -2.47
N ALA A 362 -7.60 -20.74 -3.57
CA ALA A 362 -8.03 -22.14 -3.62
C ALA A 362 -7.12 -23.08 -2.79
N LEU A 363 -5.86 -22.71 -2.60
CA LEU A 363 -4.86 -23.49 -1.86
C LEU A 363 -4.54 -22.83 -0.52
N PHE A 364 -4.56 -21.50 -0.46
CA PHE A 364 -4.25 -20.73 0.72
C PHE A 364 -5.21 -19.54 0.85
N SER A 365 -6.17 -19.68 1.77
CA SER A 365 -7.16 -18.64 2.04
C SER A 365 -6.88 -18.00 3.39
N TYR A 366 -6.91 -16.67 3.41
CA TYR A 366 -6.85 -15.89 4.63
C TYR A 366 -7.86 -14.76 4.64
N ARG A 367 -8.26 -14.33 5.83
CA ARG A 367 -9.10 -13.17 6.05
C ARG A 367 -8.32 -12.12 6.83
N ILE A 368 -8.44 -10.88 6.39
CA ILE A 368 -7.85 -9.73 7.07
C ILE A 368 -8.93 -8.67 7.21
N SER A 369 -9.13 -8.20 8.43
CA SER A 369 -10.09 -7.13 8.76
C SER A 369 -9.49 -6.22 9.82
N ALA A 370 -9.88 -4.95 9.80
CA ALA A 370 -9.50 -3.98 10.81
C ALA A 370 -10.72 -3.26 11.36
N ARG A 371 -10.62 -2.76 12.57
CA ARG A 371 -11.54 -1.78 13.15
C ARG A 371 -10.75 -0.68 13.85
N GLU A 372 -11.25 0.54 13.77
CA GLU A 372 -10.78 1.63 14.65
C GLU A 372 -11.47 1.48 16.01
N VAL A 373 -10.72 1.66 17.10
CA VAL A 373 -11.16 1.38 18.48
C VAL A 373 -10.96 2.55 19.43
#